data_AF-A0A428VW52-F1
#
_entry.id   AF-A0A428VW52-F1
#
_cell.length_a   1.000
_cell.length_b   1.000
_cell.length_c   1.000
_cell.angle_alpha   90.00
_cell.angle_beta   90.00
_cell.angle_gamma   90.00
#
_symmetry.space_group_name_H-M   'P 1'
#
loop_
_entity.id
_entity.type
_entity.pdbx_description
1 polymer ?
#
loop_
_entity_poly.entity_id
_entity_poly.type
_entity_poly.pdbx_seq_one_letter_code
_entity_poly.pdbx_strand_id
1 'polypeptide(L)'
;MIMRRELARSAFDGRRLEWLVAIAAGGLALMLWTLLDSAWPWVLALGVLLLAALVGVRRPGAPAAGLVAADVWWLLSVPWWGWCLVVGVVLVAVAAWWALALYRVRLVGRAVAGRSPAQPLVHVPAAGPAEQTAPIPRISARPGLPGWRGRPVRRWHPIAAAAAGVLVLTVGIVGQQLAAAELADRRQAELDQAHQEAFSRIMPHSAASFVQAMIKSIAERQPAVACAILTPPARRDFAAAHGADACEHAVDALSRQVPNGDGVAYENAALLPLPGSATEYGPAGKWLRVDACALSIDPPTAGPTSLGIFQLELTAGGGGGYQATGYTRCL
;
A
#
# COMPACT_ATOMS: atom_id res chain seq x y z
N MET A 1 75.31 -5.17 2.24
CA MET A 1 74.23 -4.29 1.78
C MET A 1 73.35 -5.10 0.84
N ILE A 2 72.02 -4.92 0.90
CA ILE A 2 70.94 -5.57 0.11
C ILE A 2 70.14 -6.67 0.84
N MET A 3 68.91 -6.27 1.18
CA MET A 3 67.65 -7.02 1.32
C MET A 3 67.42 -7.97 2.52
N ARG A 4 66.97 -7.37 3.62
CA ARG A 4 66.03 -7.98 4.60
C ARG A 4 64.86 -7.01 4.83
N ARG A 5 63.91 -6.97 3.91
CA ARG A 5 62.62 -6.24 4.03
C ARG A 5 61.58 -6.94 3.19
N GLU A 6 60.86 -7.95 3.70
CA GLU A 6 59.61 -8.37 3.03
C GLU A 6 58.61 -9.26 3.81
N LEU A 7 58.72 -9.45 5.14
CA LEU A 7 57.81 -10.34 5.88
C LEU A 7 56.88 -9.64 6.89
N ALA A 8 56.38 -8.44 6.57
CA ALA A 8 55.48 -7.69 7.45
C ALA A 8 54.21 -7.15 6.77
N ARG A 9 53.75 -7.74 5.66
CA ARG A 9 52.59 -7.22 4.90
C ARG A 9 51.34 -8.12 4.80
N SER A 10 51.27 -9.28 5.44
CA SER A 10 50.11 -10.20 5.25
C SER A 10 49.17 -10.37 6.44
N ALA A 11 49.36 -9.65 7.55
CA ALA A 11 48.45 -9.72 8.71
C ALA A 11 47.30 -8.69 8.68
N PHE A 12 47.20 -7.90 7.61
CA PHE A 12 46.26 -6.80 7.48
C PHE A 12 45.28 -7.12 6.34
N ASP A 13 44.22 -7.90 6.59
CA ASP A 13 42.98 -7.80 5.78
C ASP A 13 41.76 -8.63 6.23
N GLY A 14 41.86 -9.50 7.26
CA GLY A 14 40.68 -10.24 7.73
C GLY A 14 39.68 -9.37 8.51
N ARG A 15 40.18 -8.60 9.49
CA ARG A 15 39.33 -7.85 10.43
C ARG A 15 38.60 -6.66 9.80
N ARG A 16 39.15 -6.03 8.75
CA ARG A 16 38.47 -4.89 8.08
C ARG A 16 37.21 -5.32 7.32
N LEU A 17 37.20 -6.53 6.78
CA LEU A 17 36.03 -7.05 6.06
C LEU A 17 34.86 -7.32 7.00
N GLU A 18 35.13 -7.87 8.19
CA GLU A 18 34.11 -8.13 9.22
C GLU A 18 33.42 -6.85 9.69
N TRP A 19 34.19 -5.78 9.92
CA TRP A 19 33.64 -4.48 10.31
C TRP A 19 32.78 -3.84 9.22
N LEU A 20 33.19 -3.96 7.94
CA LEU A 20 32.39 -3.43 6.83
C LEU A 20 31.06 -4.18 6.65
N VAL A 21 31.04 -5.50 6.86
CA VAL A 21 29.79 -6.29 6.82
C VAL A 21 28.87 -5.90 7.98
N ALA A 22 29.41 -5.71 9.19
CA ALA A 22 28.62 -5.28 10.35
C ALA A 22 28.01 -3.89 10.16
N ILE A 23 28.78 -2.93 9.61
CA ILE A 23 28.29 -1.57 9.34
C ILE A 23 27.22 -1.59 8.24
N ALA A 24 27.41 -2.37 7.18
CA ALA A 24 26.42 -2.50 6.11
C ALA A 24 25.10 -3.14 6.61
N ALA A 25 25.19 -4.16 7.46
CA ALA A 25 24.02 -4.79 8.09
C ALA A 25 23.28 -3.81 9.02
N GLY A 26 24.02 -3.03 9.83
CA GLY A 26 23.45 -2.00 10.69
C GLY A 26 22.77 -0.87 9.91
N GLY A 27 23.38 -0.41 8.83
CA GLY A 27 22.79 0.61 7.94
C GLY A 27 21.51 0.13 7.25
N LEU A 28 21.49 -1.12 6.78
CA LEU A 28 20.29 -1.73 6.19
C LEU A 28 19.15 -1.86 7.22
N ALA A 29 19.47 -2.28 8.44
CA ALA A 29 18.50 -2.39 9.52
C ALA A 29 17.90 -1.03 9.92
N LEU A 30 18.72 0.02 9.97
CA LEU A 30 18.26 1.38 10.27
C LEU A 30 17.38 1.95 9.15
N MET A 31 17.74 1.71 7.88
CA MET A 31 16.92 2.14 6.74
C MET A 31 15.57 1.41 6.72
N LEU A 32 15.57 0.10 6.99
CA LEU A 32 14.34 -0.70 7.13
C LEU A 32 13.47 -0.23 8.30
N TRP A 33 14.08 0.20 9.41
CA TRP A 33 13.36 0.78 10.56
C TRP A 33 12.61 2.06 10.17
N THR A 34 13.24 2.96 9.41
CA THR A 34 12.59 4.23 9.02
C THR A 34 11.46 4.08 8.01
N LEU A 35 11.40 2.95 7.29
CA LEU A 35 10.45 2.74 6.17
C LEU A 35 9.23 1.88 6.55
N LEU A 36 9.34 1.06 7.60
CA LEU A 36 8.27 0.17 8.02
C LEU A 36 7.89 0.51 9.46
N ASP A 37 6.83 1.29 9.63
CA ASP A 37 6.21 1.65 10.92
C ASP A 37 5.45 0.44 11.54
N SER A 38 6.06 -0.74 11.45
CA SER A 38 5.48 -2.04 11.79
C SER A 38 6.56 -2.91 12.42
N ALA A 39 6.21 -3.70 13.45
CA ALA A 39 7.14 -4.51 14.23
C ALA A 39 7.66 -5.77 13.51
N TRP A 40 7.13 -6.09 12.33
CA TRP A 40 7.50 -7.28 11.55
C TRP A 40 8.97 -7.40 11.12
N PRO A 41 9.73 -6.32 10.85
CA PRO A 41 11.15 -6.39 10.54
C PRO A 41 11.99 -6.99 11.68
N TRP A 42 11.56 -6.81 12.94
CA TRP A 42 12.25 -7.39 14.10
C TRP A 42 12.16 -8.91 14.16
N VAL A 43 11.02 -9.48 13.78
CA VAL A 43 10.84 -10.95 13.73
C VAL A 43 11.76 -11.55 12.66
N LEU A 44 11.89 -10.89 11.51
CA LEU A 44 12.80 -11.32 10.45
C LEU A 44 14.27 -11.11 10.83
N ALA A 45 14.61 -9.98 11.45
CA ALA A 45 15.97 -9.70 11.93
C ALA A 45 16.41 -10.67 13.03
N LEU A 46 15.52 -10.99 13.98
CA LEU A 46 15.75 -12.00 15.01
C LEU A 46 15.88 -13.38 14.39
N GLY A 47 15.03 -13.74 13.41
CA GLY A 47 15.13 -15.00 12.68
C GLY A 47 16.47 -15.17 11.98
N VAL A 48 16.95 -14.13 11.28
CA VAL A 48 18.25 -14.14 10.59
C VAL A 48 19.42 -14.18 11.58
N LEU A 49 19.35 -13.43 12.68
CA LEU A 49 20.37 -13.48 13.75
C LEU A 49 20.43 -14.85 14.42
N LEU A 50 19.29 -15.49 14.64
CA LEU A 50 19.19 -16.82 15.23
C LEU A 50 19.76 -17.88 14.28
N LEU A 51 19.47 -17.78 12.97
CA LEU A 51 20.07 -18.61 11.93
C LEU A 51 21.58 -18.41 11.83
N ALA A 52 22.06 -17.17 11.85
CA ALA A 52 23.49 -16.86 11.82
C ALA A 52 24.21 -17.37 13.09
N ALA A 53 23.58 -17.27 14.26
CA ALA A 53 24.08 -17.84 15.50
C ALA A 53 24.12 -19.38 15.45
N LEU A 54 23.07 -20.02 14.93
CA LEU A 54 23.02 -21.48 14.77
C LEU A 54 24.07 -22.00 13.77
N VAL A 55 24.29 -21.27 12.68
CA VAL A 55 25.31 -21.61 11.68
C VAL A 55 26.73 -21.33 12.20
N GLY A 56 26.91 -20.26 12.98
CA GLY A 56 28.17 -19.89 13.62
C GLY A 56 28.59 -20.81 14.78
N VAL A 57 27.62 -21.45 15.44
CA VAL A 57 27.86 -22.39 16.56
C VAL A 57 28.02 -23.84 16.08
N ARG A 58 28.51 -24.05 14.84
CA ARG A 58 29.02 -25.36 14.40
C ARG A 58 30.28 -25.77 15.19
N ARG A 59 30.11 -26.11 16.46
CA ARG A 59 31.00 -27.01 17.19
C ARG A 59 30.71 -28.44 16.73
N PRO A 60 31.73 -29.28 16.50
CA PRO A 60 31.53 -30.68 16.17
C PRO A 60 30.88 -31.40 17.37
N GLY A 61 29.63 -31.86 17.21
CA GLY A 61 28.97 -32.74 18.18
C GLY A 61 27.51 -32.45 18.56
N ALA A 62 26.84 -31.43 18.01
CA ALA A 62 25.42 -31.19 18.36
C ALA A 62 24.47 -32.23 17.73
N PRO A 63 23.46 -32.76 18.46
CA PRO A 63 22.55 -33.78 17.96
C PRO A 63 21.60 -33.21 16.91
N ALA A 64 21.57 -33.85 15.73
CA ALA A 64 20.83 -33.42 14.54
C ALA A 64 19.31 -33.26 14.73
N ALA A 65 18.73 -33.85 15.79
CA ALA A 65 17.28 -33.84 16.03
C ALA A 65 16.70 -32.44 16.31
N GLY A 66 17.46 -31.55 16.95
CA GLY A 66 17.00 -30.19 17.27
C GLY A 66 16.88 -29.28 16.03
N LEU A 67 17.75 -29.49 15.04
CA LEU A 67 17.74 -28.72 13.79
C LEU A 67 16.52 -29.06 12.92
N VAL A 68 16.13 -30.33 12.86
CA VAL A 68 14.98 -30.76 12.06
C VAL A 68 13.67 -30.22 12.63
N ALA A 69 13.51 -30.20 13.96
CA ALA A 69 12.30 -29.67 14.59
C ALA A 69 12.18 -28.14 14.41
N ALA A 70 13.31 -27.41 14.49
CA ALA A 70 13.34 -25.97 14.24
C ALA A 70 13.03 -25.62 12.77
N ASP A 71 13.58 -26.39 11.82
CA ASP A 71 13.29 -26.21 10.39
C ASP A 71 11.82 -26.51 10.07
N VAL A 72 11.24 -27.59 10.62
CA VAL A 72 9.83 -27.94 10.39
C VAL A 72 8.89 -26.89 10.98
N TRP A 73 9.16 -26.39 12.18
CA TRP A 73 8.37 -25.31 12.79
C TRP A 73 8.46 -24.01 11.98
N TRP A 74 9.66 -23.67 11.48
CA TRP A 74 9.85 -22.52 10.59
C TRP A 74 9.03 -22.68 9.31
N LEU A 75 9.09 -23.84 8.65
CA LEU A 75 8.41 -24.10 7.37
C LEU A 75 6.88 -24.05 7.50
N LEU A 76 6.34 -24.39 8.67
CA LEU A 76 4.90 -24.31 8.97
C LEU A 76 4.43 -22.91 9.39
N SER A 77 5.33 -22.06 9.90
CA SER A 77 4.99 -20.71 10.36
C SER A 77 5.11 -19.64 9.26
N VAL A 78 5.65 -20.00 8.10
CA VAL A 78 5.75 -19.09 6.95
C VAL A 78 4.42 -19.04 6.20
N PRO A 79 3.75 -17.88 6.14
CA PRO A 79 2.54 -17.72 5.36
C PRO A 79 2.81 -18.04 3.89
N TRP A 80 1.80 -18.55 3.18
CA TRP A 80 1.91 -19.09 1.81
C TRP A 80 2.64 -18.17 0.81
N TRP A 81 2.59 -16.85 0.99
CA TRP A 81 3.33 -15.89 0.16
C TRP A 81 4.85 -15.96 0.35
N GLY A 82 5.34 -16.36 1.53
CA GLY A 82 6.78 -16.58 1.77
C GLY A 82 7.34 -17.74 0.94
N TRP A 83 6.53 -18.78 0.71
CA TRP A 83 6.88 -19.87 -0.20
C TRP A 83 6.98 -19.40 -1.66
N CYS A 84 6.09 -18.50 -2.10
CA CYS A 84 6.18 -17.90 -3.42
C CYS A 84 7.50 -17.13 -3.62
N LEU A 85 7.97 -16.42 -2.59
CA LEU A 85 9.27 -15.72 -2.65
C LEU A 85 10.45 -16.70 -2.73
N VAL A 86 10.44 -17.78 -1.93
CA VAL A 86 11.48 -18.82 -1.98
C VAL A 86 11.53 -19.48 -3.37
N VAL A 87 10.37 -19.85 -3.92
CA VAL A 87 10.29 -20.41 -5.29
C VAL A 87 10.80 -19.40 -6.31
N GLY A 88 10.45 -18.11 -6.20
CA GLY A 88 10.96 -17.06 -7.07
C GLY A 88 12.49 -16.95 -7.05
N VAL A 89 13.10 -16.96 -5.86
CA VAL A 89 14.57 -16.92 -5.71
C VAL A 89 15.24 -18.16 -6.32
N VAL A 90 14.66 -19.35 -6.09
CA VAL A 90 15.17 -20.60 -6.67
C VAL A 90 15.11 -20.55 -8.21
N LEU A 91 14.00 -20.09 -8.79
CA LEU A 91 13.85 -19.98 -10.24
C LEU A 91 14.88 -19.01 -10.85
N VAL A 92 15.11 -17.86 -10.22
CA VAL A 92 16.12 -16.89 -10.68
C VAL A 92 17.54 -17.49 -10.58
N ALA A 93 17.85 -18.20 -9.49
CA ALA A 93 19.14 -18.86 -9.33
C ALA A 93 19.39 -19.95 -10.38
N VAL A 94 18.37 -20.76 -10.68
CA VAL A 94 18.42 -21.79 -11.73
C VAL A 94 18.61 -21.15 -13.11
N ALA A 95 17.87 -20.10 -13.43
CA ALA A 95 18.00 -19.38 -14.69
C ALA A 95 19.40 -18.77 -14.86
N ALA A 96 19.94 -18.15 -13.80
CA ALA A 96 21.29 -17.60 -13.80
C ALA A 96 22.37 -18.68 -13.98
N TRP A 97 22.23 -19.82 -13.29
CA TRP A 97 23.12 -20.96 -13.44
C TRP A 97 23.09 -21.51 -14.87
N TRP A 98 21.90 -21.63 -15.46
CA TRP A 98 21.72 -22.13 -16.82
C TRP A 98 22.34 -21.19 -17.86
N ALA A 99 22.13 -19.87 -17.70
CA ALA A 99 22.77 -18.86 -18.55
C ALA A 99 24.30 -18.90 -18.47
N LEU A 100 24.86 -19.11 -17.27
CA LEU A 100 26.30 -19.29 -17.07
C LEU A 100 26.82 -20.58 -17.72
N ALA A 101 26.06 -21.67 -17.65
CA ALA A 101 26.39 -22.93 -18.29
C ALA A 101 26.46 -22.76 -19.83
N LEU A 102 25.44 -22.13 -20.43
CA LEU A 102 25.44 -21.80 -21.85
C LEU A 102 26.60 -20.90 -22.26
N TYR A 103 26.91 -19.89 -21.44
CA TYR A 103 28.03 -18.99 -21.69
C TYR A 103 29.37 -19.75 -21.70
N ARG A 104 29.56 -20.70 -20.78
CA ARG A 104 30.76 -21.56 -20.75
C ARG A 104 30.87 -22.43 -22.01
N VAL A 105 29.77 -23.03 -22.47
CA VAL A 105 29.77 -23.84 -23.71
C VAL A 105 30.18 -23.00 -24.92
N ARG A 106 29.66 -21.78 -25.05
CA ARG A 106 30.04 -20.86 -26.14
C ARG A 106 31.51 -20.44 -26.10
N LEU A 107 32.09 -20.25 -24.92
CA LEU A 107 33.51 -19.91 -24.77
C LEU A 107 34.44 -21.06 -25.16
N VAL A 108 34.08 -22.31 -24.81
CA VAL A 108 34.87 -23.48 -25.21
C VAL A 108 34.79 -23.69 -26.72
N GLY A 109 33.62 -23.49 -27.34
CA GLY A 109 33.46 -23.57 -28.80
C GLY A 109 34.38 -22.60 -29.56
N ARG A 110 34.55 -21.37 -29.07
CA ARG A 110 35.46 -20.38 -29.69
C ARG A 110 36.94 -20.73 -29.52
N ALA A 111 37.32 -21.35 -28.40
CA ALA A 111 38.71 -21.76 -28.18
C ALA A 111 39.15 -22.89 -29.11
N VAL A 112 38.22 -23.76 -29.53
CA VAL A 112 38.49 -24.84 -30.49
C VAL A 112 38.60 -24.30 -31.92
N ALA A 113 37.79 -23.30 -32.28
CA ALA A 113 37.84 -22.67 -33.60
C ALA A 113 39.10 -21.80 -33.85
N GLY A 114 39.77 -21.34 -32.78
CA GLY A 114 40.97 -20.49 -32.88
C GLY A 114 42.31 -21.24 -32.94
N ARG A 115 42.32 -22.58 -32.91
CA ARG A 115 43.56 -23.35 -33.03
C ARG A 115 43.97 -23.37 -34.51
N SER A 116 44.85 -22.45 -34.89
CA SER A 116 45.41 -22.34 -36.24
C SER A 116 45.92 -23.69 -36.75
N PRO A 117 45.69 -24.01 -38.05
CA PRO A 117 46.24 -25.21 -38.66
C PRO A 117 47.77 -25.20 -38.53
N ALA A 118 48.30 -26.38 -38.19
CA ALA A 118 49.68 -26.63 -37.81
C ALA A 118 50.70 -25.92 -38.72
N GLN A 119 51.65 -25.21 -38.11
CA GLN A 119 52.86 -24.79 -38.80
C GLN A 119 53.65 -26.03 -39.28
N PRO A 120 54.17 -26.02 -40.51
CA PRO A 120 54.93 -27.14 -41.05
C PRO A 120 56.20 -27.38 -40.24
N LEU A 121 56.44 -28.65 -39.90
CA LEU A 121 57.61 -29.15 -39.16
C LEU A 121 58.91 -28.74 -39.85
N VAL A 122 59.77 -28.04 -39.11
CA VAL A 122 61.16 -27.77 -39.50
C VAL A 122 61.95 -29.08 -39.44
N HIS A 123 62.56 -29.45 -40.56
CA HIS A 123 63.34 -30.66 -40.74
C HIS A 123 64.70 -30.51 -40.02
N VAL A 124 64.94 -31.31 -38.97
CA VAL A 124 66.24 -31.42 -38.29
C VAL A 124 67.02 -32.59 -38.93
N PRO A 125 68.24 -32.38 -39.45
CA PRO A 125 69.02 -33.44 -40.08
C PRO A 125 69.66 -34.39 -39.05
N ALA A 126 69.82 -35.64 -39.48
CA ALA A 126 70.34 -36.77 -38.72
C ALA A 126 71.86 -36.94 -38.89
N ALA A 127 72.57 -37.09 -37.77
CA ALA A 127 73.90 -37.72 -37.63
C ALA A 127 74.11 -37.91 -36.11
N GLY A 128 74.51 -39.03 -35.54
CA GLY A 128 74.92 -40.37 -35.95
C GLY A 128 75.09 -41.21 -34.66
N PRO A 129 75.44 -42.50 -34.74
CA PRO A 129 75.13 -43.49 -33.70
C PRO A 129 76.29 -43.77 -32.74
N ALA A 130 75.96 -44.05 -31.48
CA ALA A 130 76.60 -45.03 -30.59
C ALA A 130 75.92 -44.88 -29.21
N GLU A 131 75.02 -45.79 -28.83
CA GLU A 131 75.39 -47.00 -28.09
C GLU A 131 75.80 -46.68 -26.64
N GLN A 132 74.85 -46.82 -25.70
CA GLN A 132 75.08 -47.49 -24.41
C GLN A 132 73.79 -47.58 -23.55
N THR A 133 73.29 -48.81 -23.52
CA THR A 133 72.74 -49.57 -22.38
C THR A 133 72.39 -48.85 -21.06
N ALA A 134 71.07 -48.84 -20.78
CA ALA A 134 70.35 -49.15 -19.51
C ALA A 134 70.80 -48.48 -18.18
N PRO A 135 69.85 -47.95 -17.35
CA PRO A 135 68.94 -48.83 -16.60
C PRO A 135 67.50 -48.31 -16.33
N ILE A 136 66.56 -49.25 -16.16
CA ILE A 136 65.26 -49.08 -15.48
C ILE A 136 65.58 -49.09 -13.97
N PRO A 137 65.21 -48.10 -13.12
CA PRO A 137 63.82 -47.88 -12.70
C PRO A 137 63.45 -46.47 -12.16
N ARG A 138 62.15 -46.14 -12.16
CA ARG A 138 61.34 -45.69 -11.00
C ARG A 138 60.03 -45.11 -11.52
N ILE A 139 58.92 -45.79 -11.20
CA ILE A 139 57.57 -45.27 -11.36
C ILE A 139 57.43 -44.12 -10.36
N SER A 140 57.71 -42.92 -10.83
CA SER A 140 57.47 -41.68 -10.11
C SER A 140 55.99 -41.31 -10.22
N ALA A 141 55.38 -41.10 -9.05
CA ALA A 141 54.24 -40.22 -8.79
C ALA A 141 52.97 -40.41 -9.64
N ARG A 142 51.87 -40.70 -8.93
CA ARG A 142 50.49 -40.43 -9.38
C ARG A 142 50.45 -39.14 -10.21
N PRO A 143 49.78 -39.11 -11.37
CA PRO A 143 49.49 -37.86 -12.05
C PRO A 143 48.65 -37.01 -11.08
N GLY A 144 49.30 -35.99 -10.50
CA GLY A 144 48.62 -34.95 -9.77
C GLY A 144 47.58 -34.35 -10.70
N LEU A 145 46.31 -34.49 -10.35
CA LEU A 145 45.19 -33.91 -11.07
C LEU A 145 45.54 -32.45 -11.44
N PRO A 146 45.47 -32.08 -12.72
CA PRO A 146 45.84 -30.75 -13.17
C PRO A 146 44.90 -29.72 -12.54
N GLY A 147 45.46 -28.86 -11.71
CA GLY A 147 45.11 -27.45 -11.66
C GLY A 147 43.65 -27.10 -11.35
N TRP A 148 43.14 -27.51 -10.17
CA TRP A 148 42.03 -26.78 -9.52
C TRP A 148 42.53 -25.63 -8.62
N ARG A 149 43.72 -25.09 -8.91
CA ARG A 149 44.17 -23.82 -8.34
C ARG A 149 43.34 -22.70 -8.96
N GLY A 150 42.27 -22.35 -8.25
CA GLY A 150 41.63 -21.04 -8.23
C GLY A 150 41.57 -20.32 -9.57
N ARG A 151 40.62 -20.70 -10.43
CA ARG A 151 40.14 -19.72 -11.40
C ARG A 151 39.57 -18.55 -10.59
N PRO A 152 40.09 -17.33 -10.73
CA PRO A 152 39.59 -16.18 -9.99
C PRO A 152 38.11 -16.06 -10.34
N VAL A 153 37.26 -16.34 -9.35
CA VAL A 153 35.82 -16.15 -9.49
C VAL A 153 35.65 -14.68 -9.86
N ARG A 154 35.24 -14.44 -11.11
CA ARG A 154 35.17 -13.10 -11.70
C ARG A 154 34.36 -12.23 -10.75
N ARG A 155 34.99 -11.20 -10.16
CA ARG A 155 34.48 -10.35 -9.06
C ARG A 155 33.10 -9.69 -9.30
N TRP A 156 32.49 -9.88 -10.47
CA TRP A 156 31.20 -9.35 -10.88
C TRP A 156 29.98 -10.12 -10.36
N HIS A 157 30.11 -11.38 -9.98
CA HIS A 157 28.99 -12.20 -9.49
C HIS A 157 28.31 -11.65 -8.20
N PRO A 158 29.04 -11.20 -7.16
CA PRO A 158 28.39 -10.62 -5.98
C PRO A 158 27.68 -9.29 -6.27
N ILE A 159 28.20 -8.50 -7.21
CA ILE A 159 27.60 -7.22 -7.61
C ILE A 159 26.25 -7.46 -8.31
N ALA A 160 26.19 -8.45 -9.22
CA ALA A 160 24.95 -8.81 -9.90
C ALA A 160 23.88 -9.34 -8.94
N ALA A 161 24.27 -10.15 -7.95
CA ALA A 161 23.35 -10.66 -6.93
C ALA A 161 22.79 -9.53 -6.04
N ALA A 162 23.64 -8.57 -5.63
CA ALA A 162 23.21 -7.42 -4.85
C ALA A 162 22.23 -6.52 -5.63
N ALA A 163 22.53 -6.25 -6.92
CA ALA A 163 21.65 -5.45 -7.77
C ALA A 163 20.28 -6.11 -7.97
N ALA A 164 20.23 -7.43 -8.15
CA ALA A 164 18.98 -8.18 -8.25
C ALA A 164 18.17 -8.12 -6.94
N GLY A 165 18.83 -8.24 -5.78
CA GLY A 165 18.16 -8.11 -4.48
C GLY A 165 17.53 -6.73 -4.26
N VAL A 166 18.23 -5.66 -4.63
CA VAL A 166 17.70 -4.29 -4.54
C VAL A 166 16.49 -4.10 -5.46
N LEU A 167 16.54 -4.61 -6.70
CA LEU A 167 15.41 -4.52 -7.63
C LEU A 167 14.15 -5.20 -7.06
N VAL A 168 14.27 -6.41 -6.51
CA VAL A 168 13.13 -7.12 -5.90
C VAL A 168 12.55 -6.33 -4.73
N LEU A 169 13.38 -5.73 -3.87
CA LEU A 169 12.92 -4.89 -2.77
C LEU A 169 12.19 -3.64 -3.26
N THR A 170 12.73 -2.95 -4.27
CA THR A 170 12.09 -1.74 -4.82
C THR A 170 10.73 -2.04 -5.44
N VAL A 171 10.59 -3.15 -6.17
CA VAL A 171 9.30 -3.57 -6.76
C VAL A 171 8.31 -3.96 -5.65
N GLY A 172 8.76 -4.64 -4.60
CA GLY A 172 7.92 -5.00 -3.46
C GLY A 172 7.36 -3.79 -2.72
N ILE A 173 8.19 -2.77 -2.47
CA ILE A 173 7.76 -1.52 -1.81
C ILE A 173 6.72 -0.79 -2.65
N VAL A 174 6.95 -0.64 -3.96
CA VAL A 174 6.00 0.04 -4.86
C VAL A 174 4.66 -0.71 -4.91
N GLY A 175 4.67 -2.04 -4.97
CA GLY A 175 3.46 -2.86 -4.94
C GLY A 175 2.65 -2.68 -3.65
N GLN A 176 3.31 -2.59 -2.50
CA GLN A 176 2.64 -2.36 -1.22
C GLN A 176 1.97 -0.98 -1.14
N GLN A 177 2.62 0.05 -1.69
CA GLN A 177 2.06 1.41 -1.71
C GLN A 177 0.82 1.51 -2.60
N LEU A 178 0.83 0.85 -3.76
CA LEU A 178 -0.33 0.79 -4.65
C LEU A 178 -1.52 0.05 -3.99
N ALA A 179 -1.25 -1.09 -3.34
CA ALA A 179 -2.30 -1.83 -2.61
C ALA A 179 -2.87 -1.02 -1.41
N ALA A 180 -2.03 -0.23 -0.73
CA ALA A 180 -2.48 0.64 0.35
C ALA A 180 -3.36 1.79 -0.16
N ALA A 181 -3.04 2.37 -1.31
CA ALA A 181 -3.86 3.40 -1.96
C ALA A 181 -5.24 2.86 -2.35
N GLU A 182 -5.30 1.68 -2.98
CA GLU A 182 -6.58 1.05 -3.35
C GLU A 182 -7.47 0.76 -2.13
N LEU A 183 -6.86 0.35 -1.01
CA LEU A 183 -7.59 0.13 0.24
C LEU A 183 -8.11 1.43 0.84
N ALA A 184 -7.36 2.53 0.73
CA ALA A 184 -7.80 3.85 1.19
C ALA A 184 -9.01 4.34 0.38
N ASP A 185 -8.96 4.19 -0.95
CA ASP A 185 -10.06 4.60 -1.84
C ASP A 185 -11.34 3.79 -1.56
N ARG A 186 -11.20 2.46 -1.35
CA ARG A 186 -12.35 1.61 -0.99
C ARG A 186 -12.95 2.00 0.35
N ARG A 187 -12.12 2.27 1.36
CA ARG A 187 -12.61 2.72 2.68
C ARG A 187 -13.32 4.06 2.57
N GLN A 188 -12.81 4.98 1.77
CA GLN A 188 -13.47 6.27 1.57
C GLN A 188 -14.83 6.07 0.89
N ALA A 189 -14.91 5.26 -0.17
CA ALA A 189 -16.17 4.94 -0.83
C ALA A 189 -17.18 4.24 0.10
N GLU A 190 -16.72 3.32 0.96
CA GLU A 190 -17.55 2.67 1.98
C GLU A 190 -18.07 3.67 3.02
N LEU A 191 -17.22 4.60 3.48
CA LEU A 191 -17.62 5.67 4.40
C LEU A 191 -18.62 6.63 3.76
N ASP A 192 -18.40 7.01 2.50
CA ASP A 192 -19.30 7.88 1.76
C ASP A 192 -20.65 7.20 1.53
N GLN A 193 -20.66 5.90 1.19
CA GLN A 193 -21.88 5.11 1.06
C GLN A 193 -22.62 4.98 2.40
N ALA A 194 -21.90 4.65 3.48
CA ALA A 194 -22.48 4.55 4.82
C ALA A 194 -23.02 5.92 5.29
N HIS A 195 -22.33 7.01 4.95
CA HIS A 195 -22.78 8.36 5.23
C HIS A 195 -24.06 8.70 4.47
N GLN A 196 -24.13 8.39 3.17
CA GLN A 196 -25.34 8.58 2.36
C GLN A 196 -26.52 7.75 2.89
N GLU A 197 -26.27 6.51 3.30
CA GLU A 197 -27.31 5.64 3.88
C GLU A 197 -27.80 6.19 5.23
N ALA A 198 -26.88 6.55 6.14
CA ALA A 198 -27.21 7.13 7.44
C ALA A 198 -27.97 8.45 7.28
N PHE A 199 -27.53 9.31 6.35
CA PHE A 199 -28.19 10.55 6.02
C PHE A 199 -29.63 10.30 5.54
N SER A 200 -29.81 9.34 4.61
CA SER A 200 -31.15 9.01 4.06
C SER A 200 -32.17 8.55 5.11
N ARG A 201 -31.70 7.94 6.22
CA ARG A 201 -32.55 7.50 7.34
C ARG A 201 -32.99 8.64 8.26
N ILE A 202 -32.20 9.71 8.33
CA ILE A 202 -32.51 10.91 9.15
C ILE A 202 -33.35 11.91 8.35
N MET A 203 -33.34 11.80 7.02
CA MET A 203 -34.12 12.67 6.16
C MET A 203 -35.64 12.55 6.42
N PRO A 204 -36.41 13.63 6.27
CA PRO A 204 -37.86 13.58 6.41
C PRO A 204 -38.52 12.66 5.38
N HIS A 205 -39.46 11.81 5.83
CA HIS A 205 -40.12 10.80 4.98
C HIS A 205 -41.48 11.27 4.42
N SER A 206 -41.92 12.48 4.78
CA SER A 206 -43.17 13.08 4.34
C SER A 206 -43.06 14.60 4.29
N ALA A 207 -43.95 15.25 3.54
CA ALA A 207 -44.08 16.70 3.50
C ALA A 207 -44.22 17.31 4.90
N ALA A 208 -45.02 16.69 5.77
CA ALA A 208 -45.21 17.13 7.15
C ALA A 208 -43.94 17.04 7.99
N SER A 209 -43.25 15.90 7.94
CA SER A 209 -41.97 15.76 8.64
C SER A 209 -40.90 16.72 8.12
N PHE A 210 -40.93 17.08 6.83
CA PHE A 210 -39.98 18.02 6.23
C PHE A 210 -40.18 19.43 6.79
N VAL A 211 -41.42 19.91 6.77
CA VAL A 211 -41.77 21.23 7.33
C VAL A 211 -41.51 21.26 8.82
N GLN A 212 -41.84 20.20 9.56
CA GLN A 212 -41.53 20.10 10.99
C GLN A 212 -40.02 20.15 11.27
N ALA A 213 -39.21 19.45 10.46
CA ALA A 213 -37.75 19.49 10.58
C ALA A 213 -37.19 20.90 10.31
N MET A 214 -37.72 21.61 9.31
CA MET A 214 -37.36 23.01 9.03
C MET A 214 -37.74 23.93 10.19
N ILE A 215 -38.98 23.85 10.68
CA ILE A 215 -39.46 24.67 11.80
C ILE A 215 -38.62 24.42 13.04
N LYS A 216 -38.38 23.15 13.39
CA LYS A 216 -37.53 22.77 14.51
C LYS A 216 -36.11 23.33 14.37
N SER A 217 -35.51 23.21 13.19
CA SER A 217 -34.15 23.72 12.95
C SER A 217 -34.08 25.25 13.06
N ILE A 218 -35.13 25.97 12.65
CA ILE A 218 -35.26 27.42 12.83
C ILE A 218 -35.44 27.77 14.31
N ALA A 219 -36.31 27.05 15.03
CA ALA A 219 -36.58 27.24 16.45
C ALA A 219 -35.31 27.06 17.31
N GLU A 220 -34.56 25.99 17.06
CA GLU A 220 -33.35 25.62 17.80
C GLU A 220 -32.09 26.35 17.31
N ARG A 221 -32.21 27.27 16.33
CA ARG A 221 -31.08 28.01 15.73
C ARG A 221 -29.99 27.09 15.19
N GLN A 222 -30.38 26.05 14.45
CA GLN A 222 -29.50 25.07 13.83
C GLN A 222 -29.45 25.25 12.31
N PRO A 223 -28.77 26.30 11.79
CA PRO A 223 -28.73 26.58 10.36
C PRO A 223 -28.09 25.43 9.55
N ALA A 224 -27.08 24.76 10.10
CA ALA A 224 -26.43 23.62 9.44
C ALA A 224 -27.41 22.46 9.18
N VAL A 225 -28.33 22.18 10.12
CA VAL A 225 -29.32 21.10 9.99
C VAL A 225 -30.42 21.48 8.99
N ALA A 226 -30.95 22.70 9.08
CA ALA A 226 -31.92 23.23 8.12
C ALA A 226 -31.37 23.22 6.69
N CYS A 227 -30.11 23.63 6.51
CA CYS A 227 -29.49 23.69 5.18
C CYS A 227 -29.04 22.31 4.67
N ALA A 228 -28.81 21.32 5.54
CA ALA A 228 -28.44 19.96 5.12
C ALA A 228 -29.58 19.26 4.36
N ILE A 229 -30.84 19.50 4.73
CA ILE A 229 -32.01 18.91 4.06
C ILE A 229 -32.34 19.58 2.71
N LEU A 230 -31.58 20.61 2.32
CA LEU A 230 -31.68 21.31 1.05
C LEU A 230 -30.49 20.95 0.14
N THR A 231 -30.77 20.63 -1.13
CA THR A 231 -29.71 20.47 -2.13
C THR A 231 -28.95 21.79 -2.37
N PRO A 232 -27.73 21.75 -2.94
CA PRO A 232 -27.01 22.97 -3.31
C PRO A 232 -27.80 24.02 -4.13
N PRO A 233 -28.59 23.66 -5.16
CA PRO A 233 -29.45 24.63 -5.85
C PRO A 233 -30.54 25.21 -4.93
N ALA A 234 -31.30 24.36 -4.23
CA ALA A 234 -32.35 24.83 -3.32
C ALA A 234 -31.82 25.77 -2.22
N ARG A 235 -30.60 25.53 -1.70
CA ARG A 235 -29.93 26.42 -0.75
C ARG A 235 -29.69 27.82 -1.31
N ARG A 236 -29.28 27.92 -2.58
CA ARG A 236 -29.06 29.22 -3.24
C ARG A 236 -30.39 29.94 -3.46
N ASP A 237 -31.41 29.22 -3.91
CA ASP A 237 -32.74 29.79 -4.15
C ASP A 237 -33.37 30.29 -2.83
N PHE A 238 -33.23 29.52 -1.76
CA PHE A 238 -33.65 29.88 -0.41
C PHE A 238 -32.94 31.13 0.09
N ALA A 239 -31.61 31.16 0.01
CA ALA A 239 -30.81 32.33 0.41
C ALA A 239 -31.24 33.59 -0.36
N ALA A 240 -31.32 33.49 -1.70
CA ALA A 240 -31.68 34.60 -2.58
C ALA A 240 -33.08 35.15 -2.28
N ALA A 241 -34.06 34.28 -2.07
CA ALA A 241 -35.44 34.65 -1.77
C ALA A 241 -35.60 35.38 -0.42
N HIS A 242 -34.73 35.08 0.54
CA HIS A 242 -34.66 35.74 1.84
C HIS A 242 -33.66 36.91 1.88
N GLY A 243 -33.00 37.24 0.76
CA GLY A 243 -32.03 38.33 0.68
C GLY A 243 -30.73 38.06 1.44
N ALA A 244 -30.36 36.79 1.62
CA ALA A 244 -29.12 36.35 2.24
C ALA A 244 -28.09 35.89 1.18
N ASP A 245 -26.82 35.95 1.54
CA ASP A 245 -25.67 35.44 0.77
C ASP A 245 -25.49 33.91 0.90
N ALA A 246 -25.97 33.32 2.00
CA ALA A 246 -25.92 31.88 2.26
C ALA A 246 -27.22 31.37 2.91
N CYS A 247 -27.49 30.07 2.75
CA CYS A 247 -28.66 29.43 3.35
C CYS A 247 -28.68 29.59 4.87
N GLU A 248 -27.51 29.43 5.49
CA GLU A 248 -27.32 29.50 6.93
C GLU A 248 -27.69 30.88 7.49
N HIS A 249 -27.37 31.95 6.74
CA HIS A 249 -27.76 33.32 7.11
C HIS A 249 -29.25 33.59 6.91
N ALA A 250 -29.89 32.99 5.90
CA ALA A 250 -31.35 33.06 5.76
C ALA A 250 -32.06 32.35 6.92
N VAL A 251 -31.58 31.17 7.33
CA VAL A 251 -32.13 30.46 8.50
C VAL A 251 -31.90 31.24 9.79
N ASP A 252 -30.70 31.82 9.97
CA ASP A 252 -30.43 32.68 11.12
C ASP A 252 -31.38 33.90 11.15
N ALA A 253 -31.61 34.56 10.01
CA ALA A 253 -32.54 35.68 9.91
C ALA A 253 -34.00 35.29 10.22
N LEU A 254 -34.43 34.08 9.83
CA LEU A 254 -35.74 33.54 10.22
C LEU A 254 -35.80 33.21 11.71
N SER A 255 -34.73 32.65 12.28
CA SER A 255 -34.68 32.28 13.70
C SER A 255 -34.76 33.50 14.63
N ARG A 256 -34.31 34.68 14.18
CA ARG A 256 -34.45 35.95 14.90
C ARG A 256 -35.89 36.44 15.01
N GLN A 257 -36.80 35.92 14.17
CA GLN A 257 -38.23 36.22 14.23
C GLN A 257 -38.97 35.33 15.24
N VAL A 258 -38.31 34.28 15.77
CA VAL A 258 -38.87 33.42 16.82
C VAL A 258 -38.64 34.08 18.18
N PRO A 259 -39.71 34.48 18.92
CA PRO A 259 -39.59 35.12 20.22
C PRO A 259 -39.08 34.12 21.27
N ASN A 260 -38.32 34.62 22.26
CA ASN A 260 -37.73 33.85 23.36
C ASN A 260 -36.83 32.71 22.87
N GLY A 261 -35.52 32.96 22.83
CA GLY A 261 -34.51 32.23 22.02
C GLY A 261 -34.35 30.71 22.22
N ASP A 262 -35.23 30.09 22.98
CA ASP A 262 -35.41 28.66 23.20
C ASP A 262 -36.46 28.04 22.23
N GLY A 263 -37.26 28.83 21.51
CA GLY A 263 -38.03 28.36 20.34
C GLY A 263 -39.14 27.33 20.60
N VAL A 264 -39.31 26.90 21.86
CA VAL A 264 -40.26 25.86 22.28
C VAL A 264 -41.70 26.20 21.91
N ALA A 265 -42.09 27.48 22.01
CA ALA A 265 -43.41 27.93 21.59
C ALA A 265 -43.62 27.73 20.08
N TYR A 266 -42.59 28.00 19.26
CA TYR A 266 -42.64 27.82 17.81
C TYR A 266 -42.65 26.34 17.42
N GLU A 267 -41.84 25.50 18.07
CA GLU A 267 -41.84 24.04 17.83
C GLU A 267 -43.18 23.40 18.21
N ASN A 268 -43.73 23.73 19.38
CA ASN A 268 -45.02 23.18 19.83
C ASN A 268 -46.20 23.71 19.01
N ALA A 269 -46.15 24.98 18.60
CA ALA A 269 -47.16 25.59 17.74
C ALA A 269 -47.14 25.04 16.31
N ALA A 270 -46.07 24.33 15.91
CA ALA A 270 -45.89 23.76 14.58
C ALA A 270 -46.27 22.28 14.47
N LEU A 271 -46.79 21.67 15.54
CA LEU A 271 -47.38 20.32 15.52
C LEU A 271 -48.66 20.22 14.65
N LEU A 272 -49.01 21.26 13.90
CA LEU A 272 -50.25 21.28 13.14
C LEU A 272 -50.16 20.45 11.86
N PRO A 273 -51.22 19.68 11.55
CA PRO A 273 -51.29 18.93 10.31
C PRO A 273 -51.26 19.92 9.14
N LEU A 274 -50.31 19.74 8.21
CA LEU A 274 -50.38 20.42 6.93
C LEU A 274 -51.70 20.03 6.26
N PRO A 275 -52.48 21.01 5.75
CA PRO A 275 -53.70 20.69 5.03
C PRO A 275 -53.33 19.82 3.82
N GLY A 276 -54.15 18.83 3.49
CA GLY A 276 -53.86 17.94 2.36
C GLY A 276 -53.65 18.67 1.03
N SER A 277 -54.24 19.87 0.88
CA SER A 277 -54.04 20.76 -0.27
C SER A 277 -52.66 21.41 -0.35
N ALA A 278 -51.89 21.42 0.73
CA ALA A 278 -50.53 21.96 0.77
C ALA A 278 -49.49 20.99 0.19
N THR A 279 -49.87 19.75 -0.16
CA THR A 279 -48.95 18.78 -0.77
C THR A 279 -49.47 18.34 -2.12
N GLU A 280 -48.70 18.60 -3.17
CA GLU A 280 -48.94 18.09 -4.52
C GLU A 280 -47.95 16.96 -4.81
N TYR A 281 -48.45 15.80 -5.20
CA TYR A 281 -47.62 14.64 -5.50
C TYR A 281 -47.35 14.55 -7.00
N GLY A 282 -46.07 14.37 -7.34
CA GLY A 282 -45.64 14.08 -8.70
C GLY A 282 -45.95 12.65 -9.15
N PRO A 283 -45.66 12.33 -10.43
CA PRO A 283 -45.84 10.99 -10.98
C PRO A 283 -45.09 9.94 -10.16
N ALA A 284 -45.79 8.88 -9.76
CA ALA A 284 -45.26 7.78 -8.95
C ALA A 284 -44.58 8.20 -7.63
N GLY A 285 -44.93 9.39 -7.08
CA GLY A 285 -44.38 9.87 -5.81
C GLY A 285 -42.88 10.21 -5.81
N LYS A 286 -42.27 10.33 -7.00
CA LYS A 286 -40.83 10.60 -7.16
C LYS A 286 -40.42 12.00 -6.69
N TRP A 287 -41.33 12.96 -6.86
CA TRP A 287 -41.20 14.29 -6.34
C TRP A 287 -42.53 14.69 -5.67
N LEU A 288 -42.45 15.63 -4.75
CA LEU A 288 -43.63 16.25 -4.16
C LEU A 288 -43.35 17.74 -3.96
N ARG A 289 -44.40 18.56 -4.06
CA ARG A 289 -44.34 20.00 -3.83
C ARG A 289 -45.07 20.29 -2.54
N VAL A 290 -44.41 20.98 -1.61
CA VAL A 290 -44.95 21.37 -0.32
C VAL A 290 -45.14 22.87 -0.30
N ASP A 291 -46.38 23.32 -0.16
CA ASP A 291 -46.74 24.70 0.05
C ASP A 291 -46.80 25.00 1.56
N ALA A 292 -45.75 25.64 2.08
CA ALA A 292 -45.67 26.10 3.46
C ALA A 292 -45.90 27.62 3.56
N CYS A 293 -46.78 28.18 2.73
CA CYS A 293 -47.08 29.62 2.75
C CYS A 293 -48.11 30.05 3.78
N ALA A 294 -48.96 29.14 4.24
CA ALA A 294 -50.00 29.41 5.24
C ALA A 294 -49.86 28.46 6.43
N LEU A 295 -48.79 28.62 7.21
CA LEU A 295 -48.62 27.86 8.44
C LEU A 295 -49.55 28.44 9.51
N SER A 296 -50.43 27.60 10.04
CA SER A 296 -51.27 27.95 11.18
C SER A 296 -50.45 27.75 12.45
N ILE A 297 -49.90 28.83 12.99
CA ILE A 297 -49.07 28.84 14.19
C ILE A 297 -49.87 29.49 15.32
N ASP A 298 -50.00 28.82 16.46
CA ASP A 298 -50.74 29.32 17.62
C ASP A 298 -49.83 29.43 18.86
N PRO A 299 -49.56 30.65 19.39
CA PRO A 299 -50.05 31.93 18.89
C PRO A 299 -49.36 32.35 17.58
N PRO A 300 -50.00 33.16 16.73
CA PRO A 300 -49.43 33.61 15.45
C PRO A 300 -48.19 34.50 15.61
N THR A 301 -47.91 34.95 16.83
CA THR A 301 -46.71 35.70 17.20
C THR A 301 -45.52 34.81 17.54
N ALA A 302 -45.67 33.48 17.57
CA ALA A 302 -44.60 32.56 17.96
C ALA A 302 -43.47 32.44 16.91
N GLY A 303 -43.64 32.92 15.69
CA GLY A 303 -42.58 32.98 14.68
C GLY A 303 -43.10 33.17 13.26
N PRO A 304 -42.26 32.93 12.24
CA PRO A 304 -42.64 33.05 10.83
C PRO A 304 -43.83 32.15 10.47
N THR A 305 -44.88 32.74 9.91
CA THR A 305 -46.10 32.03 9.46
C THR A 305 -46.02 31.53 8.01
N SER A 306 -44.94 31.84 7.31
CA SER A 306 -44.68 31.34 5.96
C SER A 306 -43.20 30.96 5.80
N LEU A 307 -42.96 29.78 5.23
CA LEU A 307 -41.62 29.30 4.94
C LEU A 307 -41.31 29.29 3.44
N GLY A 308 -42.33 29.25 2.57
CA GLY A 308 -42.16 29.15 1.12
C GLY A 308 -42.79 27.88 0.55
N ILE A 309 -42.50 27.64 -0.73
CA ILE A 309 -42.88 26.46 -1.47
C ILE A 309 -41.61 25.66 -1.75
N PHE A 310 -41.60 24.40 -1.34
CA PHE A 310 -40.47 23.50 -1.52
C PHE A 310 -40.81 22.45 -2.57
N GLN A 311 -39.89 22.21 -3.50
CA GLN A 311 -39.93 21.04 -4.35
C GLN A 311 -39.01 19.99 -3.73
N LEU A 312 -39.57 18.84 -3.36
CA LEU A 312 -38.84 17.74 -2.76
C LEU A 312 -38.73 16.57 -3.73
N GLU A 313 -37.60 15.88 -3.70
CA GLU A 313 -37.35 14.64 -4.46
C GLU A 313 -36.89 13.53 -3.54
N LEU A 314 -37.26 12.29 -3.88
CA LEU A 314 -36.84 11.12 -3.14
C LEU A 314 -35.32 10.91 -3.29
N THR A 315 -34.62 10.77 -2.18
CA THR A 315 -33.17 10.53 -2.18
C THR A 315 -32.88 9.13 -2.72
N ALA A 316 -31.93 8.99 -3.65
CA ALA A 316 -31.60 7.71 -4.30
C ALA A 316 -31.01 6.62 -3.37
N GLY A 317 -30.74 6.93 -2.10
CA GLY A 317 -30.06 6.06 -1.12
C GLY A 317 -30.91 4.97 -0.47
N GLY A 318 -32.10 4.66 -0.97
CA GLY A 318 -32.95 3.55 -0.48
C GLY A 318 -33.65 3.78 0.88
N GLY A 319 -33.25 4.78 1.67
CA GLY A 319 -33.89 5.13 2.94
C GLY A 319 -35.27 5.80 2.82
N GLY A 320 -35.66 6.24 1.62
CA GLY A 320 -37.01 6.78 1.36
C GLY A 320 -37.25 8.21 1.85
N GLY A 321 -36.22 8.93 2.30
CA GLY A 321 -36.32 10.34 2.68
C GLY A 321 -36.33 11.31 1.49
N TYR A 322 -36.97 12.47 1.69
CA TYR A 322 -37.12 13.54 0.71
C TYR A 322 -36.13 14.69 0.96
N GLN A 323 -35.42 15.13 -0.07
CA GLN A 323 -34.56 16.32 -0.04
C GLN A 323 -35.16 17.44 -0.89
N ALA A 324 -35.03 18.69 -0.47
CA ALA A 324 -35.51 19.81 -1.28
C ALA A 324 -34.57 20.10 -2.46
N THR A 325 -35.08 19.99 -3.68
CA THR A 325 -34.36 20.27 -4.94
C THR A 325 -34.61 21.68 -5.47
N GLY A 326 -35.71 22.32 -5.04
CA GLY A 326 -36.03 23.71 -5.37
C GLY A 326 -36.78 24.44 -4.26
N TYR A 327 -36.72 25.76 -4.31
CA TYR A 327 -37.41 26.65 -3.37
C TYR A 327 -37.98 27.89 -4.07
N THR A 328 -39.20 28.27 -3.69
CA THR A 328 -39.82 29.52 -4.12
C THR A 328 -40.44 30.23 -2.93
N ARG A 329 -40.25 31.55 -2.81
CA ARG A 329 -40.90 32.36 -1.77
C ARG A 329 -42.41 32.42 -1.98
N CYS A 330 -43.16 32.55 -0.90
CA CYS A 330 -44.58 32.91 -0.95
C CYS A 330 -44.77 34.31 -1.53
N LEU A 331 -45.77 34.45 -2.39
CA LEU A 331 -46.18 35.72 -3.00
C LEU A 331 -47.23 36.44 -2.15
#